data_AF-A0A939ZJ61-F1
#
_entry.id   AF-A0A939ZJ61-F1
#
_cell.length_a   1.000
_cell.length_b   1.000
_cell.length_c   1.000
_cell.angle_alpha   90.00
_cell.angle_beta   90.00
_cell.angle_gamma   90.00
#
_symmetry.space_group_name_H-M   'P 1'
#
loop_
_entity.id
_entity.type
_entity.pdbx_description
1 polymer ?
#
loop_
_entity_poly.entity_id
_entity_poly.type
_entity_poly.pdbx_seq_one_letter_code
_entity_poly.pdbx_strand_id
1 'polypeptide(L)' 'MDIKSSVIVELSELLETTPNHLLGIGDDSYAERIASLIGGIRDEKILALLLAQIEAAANIG' A
#
# COMPACT_ATOMS: atom_id res chain seq x y z
N MET A 1 -9.53 14.52 19.01
CA MET A 1 -8.78 13.39 19.60
C MET A 1 -7.34 13.60 19.16
N ASP A 2 -6.47 14.09 20.04
CA ASP A 2 -5.06 14.30 19.73
C ASP A 2 -4.32 12.97 19.91
N ILE A 3 -3.93 12.34 18.81
CA ILE A 3 -2.98 11.23 18.86
C ILE A 3 -1.61 11.82 19.12
N LYS A 4 -0.97 11.41 20.22
CA LYS A 4 0.40 11.84 20.51
C LYS A 4 1.33 11.37 19.39
N SER A 5 2.23 12.22 18.93
CA SER A 5 3.18 11.89 17.85
C SER A 5 4.00 10.62 18.14
N SER A 6 4.25 10.31 19.41
CA SER A 6 4.91 9.07 19.84
C SER A 6 4.14 7.80 19.44
N VAL A 7 2.81 7.84 19.45
CA VAL A 7 1.95 6.72 19.08
C VAL A 7 1.99 6.46 17.58
N ILE A 8 2.06 7.52 16.77
CA ILE A 8 2.21 7.40 15.31
C ILE A 8 3.57 6.76 14.96
N VAL A 9 4.64 7.10 15.69
CA VAL A 9 5.97 6.53 15.47
C VAL A 9 5.98 5.03 15.82
N GLU A 10 5.48 4.64 17.00
CA GLU A 10 5.37 3.22 17.37
C GLU A 10 4.51 2.42 16.39
N LEU A 11 3.37 2.97 15.96
CA LEU A 11 2.53 2.34 14.93
C LEU A 11 3.26 2.18 13.61
N SER A 12 4.07 3.16 13.20
CA SER A 12 4.81 3.07 11.94
C SER A 12 5.88 1.98 11.98
N GLU A 13 6.54 1.79 13.13
CA GLU A 13 7.52 0.71 13.32
C GLU A 13 6.84 -0.67 13.31
N LEU A 14 5.71 -0.81 14.01
CA LEU A 14 4.93 -2.06 14.06
C LEU A 14 4.37 -2.48 12.69
N LEU A 15 4.00 -1.51 11.87
CA LEU A 15 3.40 -1.73 10.56
C LEU A 15 4.44 -1.68 9.42
N GLU A 16 5.73 -1.64 9.76
CA GLU A 16 6.84 -1.53 8.79
C GLU A 16 6.62 -0.41 7.75
N THR A 17 6.10 0.74 8.20
CA THR A 17 5.78 1.90 7.36
C THR A 17 6.35 3.20 7.96
N THR A 18 5.95 4.36 7.45
CA THR A 18 6.41 5.67 7.96
C THR A 18 5.27 6.46 8.63
N PRO A 19 5.57 7.33 9.61
CA PRO A 19 4.58 8.24 10.20
C PRO A 19 3.80 9.04 9.16
N ASN A 20 4.50 9.51 8.14
CA ASN A 20 3.95 10.26 7.02
C ASN A 20 2.90 9.45 6.23
N HIS A 21 3.19 8.17 5.97
CA HIS A 21 2.24 7.27 5.34
C HIS A 21 0.98 7.06 6.18
N LEU A 22 1.12 6.85 7.50
CA LEU A 22 -0.01 6.70 8.42
C LEU A 22 -0.87 7.96 8.55
N LEU A 23 -0.25 9.12 8.38
CA LEU A 23 -0.94 10.41 8.42
C LEU A 23 -1.56 10.79 7.07
N GLY A 24 -1.40 9.96 6.03
CA GLY A 24 -1.80 10.29 4.66
C GLY A 24 -1.04 11.49 4.09
N ILE A 25 0.12 11.82 4.69
CA ILE A 25 1.00 12.90 4.27
C ILE A 25 2.07 12.27 3.40
N GLY A 26 1.79 12.15 2.11
CA GLY A 26 2.74 11.60 1.14
C GLY A 26 2.18 11.70 -0.26
N ASP A 27 3.08 11.81 -1.25
CA ASP A 27 2.69 11.82 -2.65
C ASP A 27 1.94 10.52 -3.02
N ASP A 28 0.88 10.65 -3.81
CA ASP A 28 0.21 9.59 -4.57
C ASP A 28 1.18 8.74 -5.43
N SER A 29 2.46 9.11 -5.47
CA SER A 29 3.60 8.36 -6.01
C SER A 29 3.58 6.87 -5.71
N TYR A 30 3.04 6.42 -4.57
CA TYR A 30 2.92 4.99 -4.29
C TYR A 30 1.91 4.32 -5.23
N ALA A 31 0.71 4.90 -5.36
CA ALA A 31 -0.31 4.42 -6.29
C ALA A 31 0.19 4.50 -7.73
N GLU A 32 0.87 5.58 -8.11
CA GLU A 32 1.46 5.74 -9.45
C GLU A 32 2.57 4.71 -9.73
N ARG A 33 3.44 4.41 -8.75
CA ARG A 33 4.49 3.39 -8.89
C ARG A 33 3.91 1.99 -9.02
N ILE A 34 2.88 1.68 -8.24
CA ILE A 34 2.15 0.41 -8.34
C ILE A 34 1.46 0.31 -9.71
N ALA A 35 0.78 1.36 -10.16
CA ALA A 35 0.16 1.41 -11.48
C ALA A 35 1.19 1.24 -12.60
N SER A 36 2.37 1.86 -12.49
CA SER A 36 3.46 1.69 -13.45
C SER A 36 4.05 0.28 -13.45
N LEU A 37 4.17 -0.37 -12.28
CA LEU A 37 4.65 -1.75 -12.16
C LEU A 37 3.67 -2.72 -12.79
N ILE A 38 2.39 -2.59 -12.47
CA ILE A 38 1.31 -3.44 -13.02
C ILE A 38 1.19 -3.23 -14.53
N GLY A 39 1.22 -1.98 -15.00
CA GLY A 39 1.19 -1.65 -16.44
C GLY A 39 2.43 -2.13 -17.21
N GLY A 40 3.54 -2.42 -16.53
CA GLY A 40 4.74 -3.01 -17.11
C GLY A 40 4.64 -4.52 -17.38
N ILE A 41 3.64 -5.20 -16.80
CA ILE A 41 3.43 -6.64 -16.98
C ILE A 41 2.77 -6.88 -18.34
N ARG A 42 3.55 -7.41 -19.29
CA ARG A 42 3.07 -7.69 -20.66
C ARG A 42 2.42 -9.07 -20.82
N ASP A 43 2.62 -9.95 -19.84
CA ASP A 43 2.01 -11.28 -19.84
C ASP A 43 0.62 -11.19 -19.20
N GLU A 44 -0.41 -11.32 -20.04
CA GLU A 44 -1.81 -11.23 -19.62
C GLU A 44 -2.22 -12.29 -18.60
N LYS A 45 -1.61 -13.49 -18.63
CA LYS A 45 -1.92 -14.56 -17.68
C LYS A 45 -1.35 -14.25 -16.30
N ILE A 46 -0.12 -13.75 -16.26
CA ILE A 46 0.52 -13.33 -15.00
C ILE A 46 -0.24 -12.16 -14.39
N LEU A 47 -0.63 -11.18 -15.21
CA LEU A 47 -1.42 -10.03 -14.78
C LEU A 47 -2.77 -10.46 -14.18
N ALA A 48 -3.50 -11.34 -14.87
CA ALA A 48 -4.79 -11.83 -14.39
C ALA A 48 -4.67 -12.59 -13.06
N LEU A 49 -3.62 -13.39 -12.88
CA LEU A 49 -3.38 -14.15 -11.65
C LEU A 49 -3.05 -13.24 -10.47
N LEU A 50 -2.20 -12.21 -10.69
CA LEU A 50 -1.88 -11.20 -9.68
C LEU A 50 -3.11 -10.39 -9.25
N LEU A 51 -3.92 -9.93 -10.21
CA LEU A 51 -5.15 -9.19 -9.90
C LEU A 51 -6.11 -10.03 -9.06
N ALA A 52 -6.32 -11.29 -9.43
CA ALA A 52 -7.17 -12.21 -8.67
C ALA A 52 -6.66 -12.44 -7.23
N GLN A 53 -5.34 -12.50 -7.03
CA GLN A 53 -4.74 -12.62 -5.70
C GLN A 53 -4.94 -11.36 -4.85
N ILE A 54 -4.81 -10.17 -5.47
CA ILE A 54 -5.05 -8.88 -4.81
C ILE A 54 -6.52 -8.76 -4.38
N GLU A 55 -7.46 -9.09 -5.28
CA GLU A 55 -8.90 -9.08 -4.98
C GLU A 55 -9.25 -10.07 -3.86
N ALA A 56 -8.67 -11.27 -3.89
CA ALA A 56 -8.86 -12.25 -2.83
C ALA A 56 -8.36 -11.72 -1.48
N ALA A 57 -7.16 -11.13 -1.43
CA ALA A 57 -6.60 -10.56 -0.20
C ALA A 57 -7.46 -9.40 0.35
N ALA A 58 -7.99 -8.56 -0.53
CA ALA A 58 -8.85 -7.43 -0.14
C ALA A 58 -10.21 -7.86 0.43
N ASN A 59 -10.73 -9.02 0.02
CA ASN A 59 -12.01 -9.57 0.52
C ASN A 59 -11.85 -10.47 1.76
N ILE A 60 -10.63 -10.71 2.25
CA ILE A 60 -10.37 -11.52 3.45
C ILE A 60 -10.20 -10.64 4.71
N GLY A 61 -10.01 -9.32 4.56
CA GLY A 61 -9.99 -8.34 5.66
C GLY A 61 -11.34 -7.68 5.90
#